data_AF-A0A924R0G2-F1
#
_entry.id   AF-A0A924R0G2-F1
#
_cell.length_a   1.000
_cell.length_b   1.000
_cell.length_c   1.000
_cell.angle_alpha   90.00
_cell.angle_beta   90.00
_cell.angle_gamma   90.00
#
_symmetry.space_group_name_H-M   'P 1'
#
loop_
_entity.id
_entity.type
_entity.pdbx_description
1 polymer ?
#
loop_
_entity_poly.entity_id
_entity_poly.type
_entity_poly.pdbx_seq_one_letter_code
_entity_poly.pdbx_strand_id
1 'polypeptide(L)'
;MTRSAWAAFGLDAALVLAFVLIGRRSHTEALAFLGVLGTAGPFLAGLVAGWLLARGWRSPRDIRYSGLVIWVTTVAVGMLLRAVTGEGVPLGFVIVTAVVLGILLLGWRAIAGIVVRVRRRSTASPSPRP
;
A
#
# COMPACT_ATOMS: atom_id res chain seq x y z
N MET A 1 2.22 -2.97 19.86
CA MET A 1 2.37 -3.18 18.39
C MET A 1 3.80 -3.65 18.12
N THR A 2 4.00 -4.66 17.27
CA THR A 2 5.34 -5.20 16.99
C THR A 2 6.12 -4.26 16.06
N ARG A 3 7.46 -4.22 16.16
CA ARG A 3 8.32 -3.41 15.27
C ARG A 3 8.04 -3.67 13.78
N SER A 4 7.65 -4.91 13.44
CA SER A 4 7.30 -5.30 12.07
C SER A 4 6.00 -4.65 11.56
N ALA A 5 5.03 -4.35 12.42
CA ALA A 5 3.80 -3.69 12.01
C ALA A 5 4.06 -2.24 11.63
N TRP A 6 4.85 -1.52 12.44
CA TRP A 6 5.28 -0.15 12.15
C TRP A 6 6.10 -0.04 10.87
N ALA A 7 7.04 -0.97 10.65
CA ALA A 7 7.82 -1.01 9.42
C ALA A 7 6.94 -1.23 8.17
N ALA A 8 5.94 -2.13 8.26
CA ALA A 8 5.02 -2.39 7.16
C ALA A 8 4.09 -1.20 6.88
N PHE A 9 3.56 -0.55 7.92
CA PHE A 9 2.75 0.66 7.77
C PHE A 9 3.56 1.81 7.15
N GLY A 10 4.80 2.01 7.64
CA GLY A 10 5.71 3.01 7.09
C GLY A 10 6.05 2.75 5.61
N LEU A 11 6.25 1.49 5.23
CA LEU A 11 6.45 1.10 3.84
C LEU A 11 5.21 1.40 2.98
N ASP A 12 4.01 1.02 3.44
CA ASP A 12 2.77 1.33 2.70
C ASP A 12 2.59 2.85 2.51
N ALA A 13 2.81 3.64 3.57
CA ALA A 13 2.73 5.09 3.51
C ALA A 13 3.75 5.69 2.53
N ALA A 14 5.00 5.20 2.55
CA ALA A 14 6.04 5.60 1.61
C ALA A 14 5.68 5.25 0.17
N LEU A 15 5.06 4.09 -0.08
CA LEU A 15 4.61 3.67 -1.40
C LEU A 15 3.45 4.53 -1.93
N VAL A 16 2.49 4.88 -1.06
CA VAL A 16 1.41 5.82 -1.40
C VAL A 16 1.97 7.20 -1.72
N LEU A 17 2.92 7.71 -0.92
CA LEU A 17 3.59 8.98 -1.19
C LEU A 17 4.38 8.93 -2.50
N ALA A 18 5.12 7.85 -2.76
CA ALA A 18 5.84 7.67 -4.02
C ALA A 18 4.90 7.70 -5.22
N PHE A 19 3.76 7.01 -5.15
CA PHE A 19 2.72 7.06 -6.18
C PHE A 19 2.26 8.50 -6.44
N VAL A 20 1.96 9.28 -5.39
CA VAL A 20 1.52 10.67 -5.53
C VAL A 20 2.61 11.56 -6.11
N LEU A 21 3.84 11.47 -5.61
CA LEU A 21 4.96 12.28 -6.09
C LEU A 21 5.26 12.00 -7.57
N ILE A 22 5.29 10.71 -7.96
CA ILE A 22 5.50 10.29 -9.35
C ILE A 22 4.34 10.77 -10.22
N GLY A 23 3.09 10.53 -9.81
CA GLY A 23 1.90 10.93 -10.55
C GLY A 23 1.85 12.44 -10.80
N ARG A 24 2.07 13.26 -9.76
CA ARG A 24 2.13 14.72 -9.90
C ARG A 24 3.24 15.14 -10.87
N ARG A 25 4.43 14.56 -10.77
CA ARG A 25 5.53 14.84 -11.71
C ARG A 25 5.20 14.44 -13.14
N SER A 26 4.54 13.30 -13.34
CA SER A 26 4.11 12.83 -14.66
C SER A 26 3.06 13.75 -15.32
N HIS A 27 2.24 14.40 -14.51
CA HIS A 27 1.27 15.41 -14.97
C HIS A 27 1.84 16.84 -14.95
N THR A 28 3.16 17.00 -14.83
CA THR A 28 3.85 18.31 -14.73
C THR A 28 3.30 19.23 -13.63
N GLU A 29 2.70 18.66 -12.59
CA GLU A 29 2.19 19.42 -11.46
C GLU A 29 3.34 19.81 -10.52
N ALA A 30 3.22 20.98 -9.90
CA ALA A 30 4.18 21.42 -8.90
C ALA A 30 4.24 20.46 -7.70
N LEU A 31 5.44 20.26 -7.13
CA LEU A 31 5.63 19.52 -5.87
C LEU A 31 5.64 20.43 -4.65
N ALA A 32 4.82 21.48 -4.68
CA ALA A 32 4.59 22.28 -3.48
C ALA A 32 4.00 21.39 -2.38
N PHE A 33 4.47 21.58 -1.13
CA PHE A 33 4.08 20.74 0.01
C PHE A 33 2.56 20.59 0.16
N LEU A 34 1.81 21.70 0.09
CA LEU A 34 0.35 21.70 0.17
C LEU A 34 -0.31 20.97 -1.00
N GLY A 35 0.25 21.07 -2.21
CA GLY A 35 -0.27 20.34 -3.38
C GLY A 35 -0.08 18.83 -3.22
N VAL A 36 1.10 18.40 -2.79
CA VAL A 36 1.38 16.99 -2.49
C VAL A 36 0.45 16.47 -1.39
N LEU A 37 0.29 17.24 -0.32
CA LEU A 37 -0.58 16.86 0.80
C LEU A 37 -2.06 16.80 0.39
N GLY A 38 -2.53 17.71 -0.46
CA GLY A 38 -3.87 17.68 -1.03
C GLY A 38 -4.12 16.41 -1.84
N THR A 39 -3.18 16.00 -2.70
CA THR A 39 -3.33 14.76 -3.48
C THR A 39 -3.16 13.51 -2.63
N ALA A 40 -2.21 13.50 -1.68
CA ALA A 40 -1.91 12.32 -0.86
C ALA A 40 -2.91 12.09 0.27
N GLY A 41 -3.47 13.16 0.85
CA GLY A 41 -4.34 13.12 2.02
C GLY A 41 -5.49 12.11 1.90
N PRO A 42 -6.31 12.16 0.82
CA PRO A 42 -7.36 11.18 0.58
C PRO A 42 -6.90 9.72 0.64
N PHE A 43 -5.77 9.41 0.01
CA PHE A 43 -5.23 8.05 -0.05
C PHE A 43 -4.60 7.62 1.27
N LEU A 44 -3.91 8.52 1.97
CA LEU A 44 -3.36 8.24 3.30
C LEU A 44 -4.48 8.00 4.33
N ALA A 45 -5.58 8.73 4.24
CA ALA A 45 -6.77 8.48 5.05
C ALA A 45 -7.34 7.08 4.76
N GLY A 46 -7.46 6.71 3.48
CA GLY A 46 -7.86 5.36 3.08
C GLY A 46 -6.90 4.26 3.54
N LEU A 47 -5.60 4.52 3.53
CA LEU A 47 -4.57 3.61 4.03
C LEU A 47 -4.73 3.36 5.53
N VAL A 48 -4.89 4.43 6.32
CA VAL A 48 -5.13 4.34 7.76
C VAL A 48 -6.41 3.56 8.05
N ALA A 49 -7.51 3.89 7.36
CA ALA A 49 -8.78 3.18 7.49
C ALA A 49 -8.63 1.68 7.15
N GLY A 50 -7.94 1.36 6.06
CA GLY A 50 -7.68 -0.02 5.64
C GLY A 50 -6.88 -0.81 6.69
N TRP A 51 -5.86 -0.18 7.29
CA TRP A 51 -5.08 -0.79 8.36
C TRP A 51 -5.92 -1.06 9.61
N LEU A 52 -6.82 -0.14 9.97
CA LEU A 52 -7.76 -0.31 11.08
C LEU A 52 -8.76 -1.45 10.81
N LEU A 53 -9.38 -1.46 9.63
CA LEU A 53 -10.36 -2.48 9.22
C LEU A 53 -9.75 -3.88 9.15
N ALA A 54 -8.57 -4.00 8.53
CA ALA A 54 -7.84 -5.26 8.44
C ALA A 54 -7.27 -5.73 9.78
N ARG A 55 -7.22 -4.85 10.79
CA ARG A 55 -6.37 -5.02 11.98
C ARG A 55 -4.94 -5.38 11.56
N GLY A 56 -4.40 -4.63 10.60
CA GLY A 56 -3.16 -4.95 9.87
C GLY A 56 -1.95 -5.18 10.78
N TRP A 57 -1.98 -4.69 12.02
CA TRP A 57 -0.97 -4.97 13.03
C TRP A 57 -0.90 -6.44 13.49
N ARG A 58 -1.94 -7.25 13.27
CA ARG A 58 -1.95 -8.69 13.61
C ARG A 58 -1.27 -9.55 12.54
N SER A 59 -1.42 -9.18 11.27
CA SER A 59 -0.90 -9.92 10.12
C SER A 59 -0.44 -8.97 9.01
N PRO A 60 0.60 -8.14 9.24
CA PRO A 60 0.97 -7.05 8.33
C PRO A 60 1.47 -7.51 6.96
N ARG A 61 1.99 -8.75 6.88
CA ARG A 61 2.50 -9.37 5.65
C ARG A 61 1.48 -10.25 4.94
N ASP A 62 0.28 -10.43 5.50
CA ASP A 62 -0.74 -11.24 4.83
C ASP A 62 -1.29 -10.49 3.62
N ILE A 63 -1.10 -11.07 2.44
CA ILE A 63 -1.56 -10.50 1.18
C ILE A 63 -3.08 -10.69 0.98
N ARG A 64 -3.65 -11.78 1.50
CA ARG A 64 -5.02 -12.21 1.16
C ARG A 64 -6.06 -11.36 1.86
N TYR A 65 -5.99 -11.25 3.18
CA TYR A 65 -6.91 -10.40 3.93
C TYR A 65 -6.35 -9.00 4.10
N SER A 66 -5.22 -8.84 4.81
CA SER A 66 -4.71 -7.51 5.15
C SER A 66 -4.36 -6.70 3.89
N GLY A 67 -3.62 -7.28 2.96
CA GLY A 67 -3.25 -6.63 1.70
C GLY A 67 -4.47 -6.17 0.90
N LEU A 68 -5.43 -7.08 0.65
CA LEU A 68 -6.62 -6.78 -0.14
C LEU A 68 -7.49 -5.71 0.51
N VAL A 69 -7.77 -5.81 1.82
CA VAL A 69 -8.56 -4.82 2.55
C VAL A 69 -7.86 -3.47 2.52
N ILE A 70 -6.56 -3.42 2.83
CA ILE A 70 -5.79 -2.18 2.83
C ILE A 70 -5.82 -1.53 1.44
N TRP A 71 -5.59 -2.30 0.38
CA TRP A 71 -5.61 -1.80 -0.99
C TRP A 71 -6.99 -1.27 -1.40
N VAL A 72 -8.05 -2.06 -1.23
CA VAL A 72 -9.42 -1.68 -1.61
C VAL A 72 -9.85 -0.44 -0.84
N THR A 73 -9.62 -0.38 0.47
CA THR A 73 -9.98 0.79 1.27
C THR A 73 -9.16 2.02 0.88
N THR A 74 -7.86 1.87 0.60
CA THR A 74 -7.00 2.99 0.14
C THR A 74 -7.55 3.62 -1.14
N VAL A 75 -7.92 2.79 -2.13
CA VAL A 75 -8.48 3.26 -3.40
C VAL A 75 -9.87 3.83 -3.19
N ALA A 76 -10.78 3.10 -2.54
CA ALA A 76 -12.18 3.50 -2.40
C ALA A 76 -12.33 4.79 -1.58
N VAL A 77 -11.68 4.88 -0.42
CA VAL A 77 -11.72 6.09 0.41
C VAL A 77 -10.98 7.24 -0.27
N GLY A 78 -9.85 6.97 -0.92
CA GLY A 78 -9.12 8.00 -1.67
C GLY A 78 -9.97 8.62 -2.78
N MET A 79 -10.67 7.79 -3.57
CA MET A 79 -11.56 8.29 -4.62
C MET A 79 -12.81 8.98 -4.07
N LEU A 80 -13.39 8.43 -3.00
CA LEU A 80 -14.56 9.04 -2.36
C LEU A 80 -14.24 10.41 -1.80
N LEU A 81 -13.14 10.54 -1.05
CA LEU A 81 -12.71 11.81 -0.47
C LEU A 81 -12.41 12.83 -1.55
N ARG A 82 -11.71 12.44 -2.62
CA ARG A 82 -11.51 13.31 -3.79
C ARG A 82 -12.83 13.78 -4.40
N ALA A 83 -13.78 12.88 -4.60
CA ALA A 83 -15.07 13.23 -5.19
C ALA A 83 -15.84 14.25 -4.33
N VAL A 84 -15.86 14.08 -3.01
CA VAL A 84 -16.59 14.99 -2.11
C VAL A 84 -15.85 16.31 -1.83
N THR A 85 -14.52 16.35 -1.99
CA THR A 85 -13.73 17.59 -1.92
C THR A 85 -13.73 18.38 -3.24
N GLY A 86 -14.44 17.91 -4.26
CA GLY A 86 -14.51 18.56 -5.57
C GLY A 86 -13.28 18.31 -6.44
N GLU A 87 -12.40 17.38 -6.06
CA GLU A 87 -11.30 16.94 -6.90
C GLU A 87 -11.82 16.01 -8.00
N GLY A 88 -11.34 16.21 -9.23
CA GLY A 88 -11.72 15.36 -10.36
C GLY A 88 -11.37 13.88 -10.13
N VAL A 89 -12.30 13.00 -10.48
CA VAL A 89 -12.15 11.53 -10.46
C VAL A 89 -12.39 10.95 -11.87
N PRO A 90 -11.54 11.29 -12.87
CA PRO A 90 -11.68 10.73 -14.20
C PRO A 90 -11.43 9.22 -14.17
N LEU A 91 -12.16 8.46 -14.98
CA LEU A 91 -12.10 6.99 -15.01
C LEU A 91 -10.66 6.46 -15.18
N GLY A 92 -9.87 7.09 -16.05
CA GLY A 92 -8.46 6.73 -16.25
C GLY A 92 -7.62 6.86 -14.97
N PHE A 93 -7.86 7.90 -14.17
CA PHE A 93 -7.19 8.08 -12.88
C PHE A 93 -7.59 6.97 -11.89
N VAL A 94 -8.87 6.58 -11.84
CA VAL A 94 -9.34 5.48 -10.99
C VAL A 94 -8.62 4.18 -11.33
N ILE A 95 -8.57 3.83 -12.62
CA ILE A 95 -7.94 2.59 -13.10
C ILE A 95 -6.45 2.58 -12.79
N VAL A 96 -5.72 3.64 -13.18
CA VAL A 96 -4.27 3.74 -12.94
C VAL A 96 -3.97 3.69 -11.44
N THR A 97 -4.72 4.44 -10.63
CA THR A 97 -4.54 4.44 -9.17
C THR A 97 -4.77 3.06 -8.57
N ALA A 98 -5.86 2.39 -8.96
CA ALA A 98 -6.18 1.05 -8.47
C ALA A 98 -5.08 0.04 -8.82
N VAL A 99 -4.61 0.05 -10.08
CA VAL A 99 -3.57 -0.86 -10.56
C VAL A 99 -2.22 -0.58 -9.89
N VAL A 100 -1.76 0.67 -9.90
CA VAL A 100 -0.45 1.03 -9.35
C VAL A 100 -0.42 0.80 -7.84
N LEU A 101 -1.42 1.28 -7.09
CA LEU A 101 -1.48 0.99 -5.64
C LEU A 101 -1.64 -0.50 -5.36
N GLY A 102 -2.33 -1.26 -6.22
CA GLY A 102 -2.43 -2.71 -6.12
C GLY A 102 -1.08 -3.38 -6.25
N ILE A 103 -0.31 -3.01 -7.29
CA ILE A 103 1.06 -3.50 -7.51
C ILE A 103 1.94 -3.15 -6.32
N LEU A 104 1.90 -1.90 -5.84
CA LEU A 104 2.78 -1.47 -4.75
C LEU A 104 2.42 -2.17 -3.43
N LEU A 105 1.16 -2.05 -2.98
CA LEU A 105 0.73 -2.54 -1.66
C LEU A 105 0.65 -4.07 -1.59
N LEU A 106 0.20 -4.74 -2.64
CA LEU A 106 0.13 -6.20 -2.68
C LEU A 106 1.48 -6.83 -3.08
N GLY A 107 2.23 -6.18 -3.97
CA GLY A 107 3.49 -6.70 -4.50
C GLY A 107 4.57 -6.87 -3.44
N TRP A 108 4.77 -5.87 -2.56
CA TRP A 108 5.77 -6.03 -1.50
C TRP A 108 5.40 -7.14 -0.52
N ARG A 109 4.09 -7.33 -0.25
CA ARG A 109 3.58 -8.42 0.60
C ARG A 109 3.81 -9.78 -0.07
N ALA A 110 3.60 -9.88 -1.38
CA ALA A 110 3.92 -11.08 -2.15
C ALA A 110 5.41 -11.42 -2.05
N ILE A 111 6.29 -10.44 -2.27
CA ILE A 111 7.75 -10.60 -2.16
C ILE A 111 8.13 -11.05 -0.75
N ALA A 112 7.59 -10.40 0.29
CA ALA A 112 7.85 -10.78 1.69
C ALA A 112 7.43 -12.23 1.98
N GLY A 113 6.27 -12.66 1.46
CA GLY A 113 5.79 -14.03 1.57
C GLY A 113 6.72 -15.05 0.89
N ILE A 114 7.22 -14.73 -0.30
CA ILE A 114 8.20 -15.55 -1.04
C ILE A 114 9.51 -15.65 -0.25
N VAL A 115 10.06 -14.54 0.21
CA VAL A 115 11.32 -14.50 0.98
C VAL A 115 11.23 -15.35 2.24
N VAL A 116 10.12 -15.26 2.99
CA VAL A 116 9.90 -16.08 4.19
C VAL A 116 9.82 -17.57 3.83
N ARG A 117 9.13 -17.93 2.73
CA ARG A 117 9.03 -19.31 2.27
C ARG A 117 10.39 -19.89 1.85
N VAL A 118 11.20 -19.12 1.14
CA VAL A 118 12.55 -19.53 0.70
C VAL A 118 13.46 -19.77 1.90
N ARG A 119 13.49 -18.83 2.87
CA ARG A 119 14.34 -18.96 4.07
C ARG A 119 14.03 -20.19 4.91
N ARG A 120 12.74 -20.57 5.03
CA ARG A 120 12.32 -21.78 5.74
C ARG A 120 12.79 -23.08 5.07
N ARG A 121 12.95 -23.08 3.75
CA ARG A 121 13.44 -24.25 3.00
C ARG A 121 14.94 -24.46 3.20
N SER A 122 15.73 -23.38 3.24
CA SER A 122 17.18 -23.45 3.43
C SER A 122 17.60 -23.95 4.82
N THR A 123 16.78 -23.74 5.85
CA THR A 123 17.04 -24.24 7.20
C THR A 123 16.65 -25.70 7.41
N ALA A 124 15.94 -26.31 6.45
CA ALA A 124 15.45 -27.69 6.53
C ALA A 124 16.40 -28.69 5.84
N SER A 125 17.69 -28.36 5.68
CA SER A 125 18.67 -29.31 5.10
C SER A 125 18.67 -30.63 5.88
N PRO A 126 18.58 -31.79 5.20
CA PRO A 126 18.49 -33.10 5.84
C PRO A 126 19.75 -33.44 6.63
N SER A 127 19.59 -34.00 7.82
CA SER A 127 20.68 -34.69 8.53
C SER A 127 21.26 -35.80 7.64
N PRO A 128 22.60 -35.95 7.53
CA PRO A 128 23.19 -37.12 6.89
C PRO A 128 22.65 -38.37 7.59
N ARG A 129 22.01 -39.27 6.85
CA ARG A 129 21.67 -40.58 7.40
C ARG A 129 22.96 -41.40 7.51
N PRO A 130 23.17 -42.14 8.61
CA PRO A 130 24.32 -43.02 8.79
C PRO A 130 24.34 -44.16 7.78
#